data_AF-A0AAV5VB09-F1
#
_entry.id   AF-A0AAV5VB09-F1
#
_cell.length_a   1.000
_cell.length_b   1.000
_cell.length_c   1.000
_cell.angle_alpha   90.00
_cell.angle_beta   90.00
_cell.angle_gamma   90.00
#
_symmetry.space_group_name_H-M   'P 1'
#
loop_
_entity.id
_entity.type
_entity.pdbx_description
1 polymer ?
#
loop_
_entity_poly.entity_id
_entity_poly.type
_entity_poly.pdbx_seq_one_letter_code
_entity_poly.pdbx_strand_id
1 'polypeptide(L)'
;GVVYKIELDGKTYALKTSAKEMAVLQRLKHHNIVLFIGFTQLDLGQAIIMEFINENLREHLDLNRLDKRQFVQIAGGVSKGIAYVHEMGFVHKDVKSANILVRVISSAEVIPQICDFGVARPVPED
;
A
#
# COMPACT_ATOMS: atom_id res chain seq x y z
N GLY A 1 12.53 -1.60 -2.85
CA GLY A 1 12.88 -2.20 -4.17
C GLY A 1 12.33 -1.33 -5.27
N VAL A 2 12.77 -1.51 -6.52
CA VAL A 2 12.22 -0.77 -7.67
C VAL A 2 10.76 -1.21 -7.90
N VAL A 3 9.89 -0.24 -8.17
CA VAL A 3 8.49 -0.47 -8.57
C VAL A 3 8.33 0.04 -9.99
N TYR A 4 7.80 -0.80 -10.87
CA TYR A 4 7.55 -0.46 -12.27
C TYR A 4 6.07 -0.13 -12.47
N LYS A 5 5.79 0.97 -13.16
CA LYS A 5 4.47 1.26 -13.71
C LYS A 5 4.31 0.45 -15.00
N ILE A 6 3.27 -0.37 -15.08
CA ILE A 6 2.95 -1.14 -16.28
C ILE A 6 1.54 -0.81 -16.75
N GLU A 7 1.29 -0.96 -18.05
CA GLU A 7 -0.02 -0.78 -18.66
C GLU A 7 -0.46 -2.07 -19.35
N LEU A 8 -1.65 -2.56 -19.01
CA LEU A 8 -2.26 -3.76 -19.60
C LEU A 8 -3.74 -3.47 -19.83
N ASP A 9 -4.23 -3.70 -21.05
CA ASP A 9 -5.63 -3.46 -21.46
C ASP A 9 -6.17 -2.07 -21.08
N GLY A 10 -5.34 -1.03 -21.27
CA GLY A 10 -5.69 0.36 -20.94
C GLY A 10 -5.79 0.66 -19.44
N LYS A 11 -5.34 -0.25 -18.57
CA LYS A 11 -5.26 -0.04 -17.12
C LYS A 11 -3.80 -0.02 -16.65
N THR A 12 -3.53 0.81 -15.65
CA THR A 12 -2.20 0.93 -15.05
C THR A 12 -2.08 0.09 -13.78
N TYR A 13 -0.95 -0.59 -13.61
CA TYR A 13 -0.62 -1.39 -12.44
C TYR A 13 0.80 -1.08 -11.91
N ALA A 14 1.03 -1.41 -10.65
CA ALA A 14 2.33 -1.38 -10.02
C ALA A 14 2.91 -2.80 -9.95
N LEU A 15 4.12 -2.98 -10.47
CA LEU A 15 4.84 -4.25 -10.50
C LEU A 15 6.09 -4.17 -9.62
N LYS A 16 6.24 -5.09 -8.67
CA LYS A 16 7.39 -5.12 -7.74
C LYS A 16 7.89 -6.54 -7.54
N THR A 17 9.19 -6.76 -7.72
CA THR A 17 9.83 -8.07 -7.47
C THR A 17 10.08 -8.26 -5.97
N SER A 18 9.28 -9.10 -5.29
CA SER A 18 9.41 -9.35 -3.84
C SER A 18 8.61 -10.58 -3.37
N ALA A 19 9.28 -11.72 -3.15
CA ALA A 19 8.61 -12.93 -2.66
C ALA A 19 8.08 -12.80 -1.22
N LYS A 20 8.82 -12.10 -0.35
CA LYS A 20 8.43 -11.88 1.06
C LYS A 20 7.14 -11.07 1.19
N GLU A 21 7.08 -9.98 0.44
CA GLU A 21 5.92 -9.10 0.45
C GLU A 21 4.70 -9.77 -0.19
N MET A 22 4.90 -10.61 -1.21
CA MET A 22 3.84 -11.39 -1.84
C MET A 22 3.15 -12.31 -0.83
N ALA A 23 3.94 -13.01 -0.01
CA ALA A 23 3.43 -13.95 1.00
C ALA A 23 2.51 -13.26 2.04
N VAL A 24 2.73 -11.97 2.29
CA VAL A 24 1.93 -11.14 3.21
C VAL A 24 0.74 -10.55 2.47
N LEU A 25 0.98 -9.77 1.40
CA LEU A 25 -0.07 -9.02 0.69
C LEU A 25 -1.18 -9.89 0.12
N GLN A 26 -0.88 -11.12 -0.32
CA GLN A 26 -1.92 -12.04 -0.82
C GLN A 26 -2.97 -12.42 0.25
N ARG A 27 -2.66 -12.22 1.55
CA ARG A 27 -3.55 -12.51 2.68
C ARG A 27 -4.32 -11.28 3.17
N LEU A 28 -3.98 -10.09 2.67
CA LEU A 28 -4.54 -8.83 3.16
C LEU A 28 -5.54 -8.27 2.15
N LYS A 29 -6.78 -8.07 2.60
CA LYS A 29 -7.85 -7.46 1.79
C LYS A 29 -8.62 -6.44 2.61
N HIS A 30 -8.21 -5.18 2.50
CA HIS A 30 -8.83 -4.08 3.25
C HIS A 30 -8.71 -2.77 2.48
N HIS A 31 -9.69 -1.88 2.65
CA HIS A 31 -9.81 -0.62 1.91
C HIS A 31 -8.62 0.35 2.13
N ASN A 32 -7.92 0.23 3.27
CA ASN A 32 -6.74 1.03 3.59
C ASN A 32 -5.41 0.28 3.41
N ILE A 33 -5.40 -0.84 2.68
CA ILE A 33 -4.20 -1.56 2.24
C ILE A 33 -4.16 -1.53 0.71
N VAL A 34 -2.97 -1.43 0.11
CA VAL A 34 -2.83 -1.51 -1.35
C VAL A 34 -3.40 -2.82 -1.88
N LEU A 35 -4.21 -2.75 -2.93
CA LEU A 35 -4.86 -3.93 -3.51
C LEU A 35 -3.84 -4.81 -4.21
N PHE A 36 -3.65 -6.01 -3.66
CA PHE A 36 -3.03 -7.12 -4.37
C PHE A 36 -3.96 -7.59 -5.50
N ILE A 37 -3.45 -7.63 -6.72
CA ILE A 37 -4.19 -8.06 -7.91
C ILE A 37 -3.78 -9.48 -8.29
N GLY A 38 -2.49 -9.78 -8.20
CA GLY A 38 -1.96 -11.09 -8.54
C GLY A 38 -0.44 -11.11 -8.49
N PHE A 39 0.14 -12.16 -9.07
CA PHE A 39 1.57 -12.28 -9.24
C PHE A 39 1.89 -12.83 -10.62
N THR A 40 3.12 -12.63 -11.06
CA THR A 40 3.65 -13.22 -12.29
C THR A 40 5.09 -13.68 -12.07
N GLN A 41 5.56 -14.56 -12.93
CA GLN A 41 6.95 -15.00 -12.96
C GLN A 41 7.69 -14.22 -14.05
N LEU A 42 8.77 -13.55 -13.66
CA LEU A 42 9.73 -12.94 -14.58
C LEU A 42 11.06 -13.72 -14.50
N ASP A 43 11.95 -13.48 -15.45
CA ASP A 43 13.32 -14.04 -15.41
C ASP A 43 14.07 -13.61 -14.14
N LEU A 44 13.74 -12.42 -13.62
CA LEU A 44 14.30 -11.85 -12.39
C LEU A 44 13.63 -12.38 -11.10
N GLY A 45 12.62 -13.25 -11.21
CA GLY A 45 11.89 -13.83 -10.08
C GLY A 45 10.39 -13.51 -10.06
N GLN A 46 9.73 -13.89 -8.96
CA GLN A 46 8.31 -13.61 -8.75
C GLN A 46 8.07 -12.11 -8.52
N ALA A 47 7.13 -11.56 -9.29
CA ALA A 47 6.71 -10.17 -9.20
C ALA A 47 5.24 -10.08 -8.76
N ILE A 48 4.99 -9.15 -7.84
CA ILE A 48 3.66 -8.81 -7.35
C ILE A 48 3.05 -7.78 -8.29
N ILE A 49 1.79 -7.97 -8.67
CA ILE A 49 0.96 -7.00 -9.37
C ILE A 49 0.00 -6.39 -8.36
N MET A 50 0.07 -5.07 -8.22
CA MET A 50 -0.80 -4.27 -7.35
C MET A 50 -1.52 -3.21 -8.16
N GLU A 51 -2.59 -2.66 -7.59
CA GLU A 51 -3.15 -1.43 -8.13
C GLU A 51 -2.09 -0.32 -8.17
N PHE A 52 -2.14 0.53 -9.20
CA PHE A 52 -1.30 1.70 -9.26
C PHE A 52 -1.99 2.90 -8.61
N ILE A 53 -1.28 3.57 -7.70
CA ILE A 53 -1.67 4.85 -7.11
C ILE A 53 -0.53 5.81 -7.36
N ASN A 54 -0.86 7.00 -7.85
CA ASN A 54 0.10 7.89 -8.48
C ASN A 54 1.12 8.50 -7.51
N GLU A 55 0.74 8.68 -6.25
CA GLU A 55 1.58 9.35 -5.25
C GLU A 55 1.48 8.68 -3.88
N ASN A 56 2.58 8.76 -3.13
CA ASN A 56 2.58 8.50 -1.70
C ASN A 56 2.37 9.79 -0.90
N LEU A 57 2.10 9.67 0.40
CA LEU A 57 1.77 10.78 1.28
C LEU A 57 2.94 11.76 1.41
N ARG A 58 4.18 11.30 1.30
CA ARG A 58 5.34 12.21 1.32
C ARG A 58 5.31 13.13 0.10
N GLU A 59 5.19 12.55 -1.09
CA GLU A 59 5.10 13.29 -2.36
C GLU A 59 3.89 14.23 -2.38
N HIS A 60 2.75 13.74 -1.89
CA HIS A 60 1.53 14.54 -1.79
C HIS A 60 1.73 15.78 -0.91
N LEU A 61 2.43 15.63 0.22
CA LEU A 61 2.71 16.72 1.17
C LEU A 61 3.80 17.70 0.69
N ASP A 62 4.66 17.28 -0.25
CA ASP A 62 5.64 18.19 -0.87
C ASP A 62 4.95 19.22 -1.78
N LEU A 63 3.77 18.87 -2.35
CA LEU A 63 3.02 19.70 -3.29
C LEU A 63 1.76 20.33 -2.68
N ASN A 64 1.16 19.69 -1.68
CA ASN A 64 -0.15 20.06 -1.14
C ASN A 64 -0.11 20.20 0.38
N ARG A 65 -1.04 21.00 0.92
CA ARG A 65 -1.34 21.01 2.35
C ARG A 65 -2.65 20.29 2.60
N LEU A 66 -2.66 19.43 3.61
CA LEU A 66 -3.88 18.76 4.05
C LEU A 66 -4.76 19.76 4.79
N ASP A 67 -6.05 19.76 4.44
CA ASP A 67 -7.05 20.34 5.34
C ASP A 67 -7.29 19.40 6.55
N LYS A 68 -8.05 19.89 7.54
CA LYS A 68 -8.35 19.11 8.75
C LYS A 68 -9.10 17.81 8.46
N ARG A 69 -9.96 17.81 7.43
CA ARG A 69 -10.77 16.65 7.06
C ARG A 69 -9.89 15.57 6.42
N GLN A 70 -9.06 15.95 5.45
CA GLN A 70 -8.09 15.07 4.81
C GLN A 70 -7.11 14.48 5.82
N PHE A 71 -6.62 15.29 6.77
CA PHE A 71 -5.77 14.80 7.86
C PHE A 71 -6.46 13.69 8.66
N VAL A 72 -7.72 13.90 9.08
CA VAL A 72 -8.50 12.90 9.83
C VAL A 72 -8.77 11.65 8.98
N GLN A 73 -9.09 11.81 7.70
CA GLN A 73 -9.30 10.69 6.76
C GLN A 73 -8.02 9.85 6.61
N ILE A 74 -6.86 10.50 6.44
CA ILE A 74 -5.57 9.82 6.30
C ILE A 74 -5.20 9.12 7.61
N ALA A 75 -5.16 9.85 8.73
CA ALA A 75 -4.77 9.29 10.02
C ALA A 75 -5.71 8.15 10.46
N GLY A 76 -7.01 8.34 10.31
CA GLY A 76 -8.03 7.34 10.63
C GLY A 76 -7.94 6.11 9.71
N GLY A 77 -7.76 6.31 8.40
CA GLY A 77 -7.63 5.20 7.45
C GLY A 77 -6.35 4.39 7.66
N VAL A 78 -5.21 5.04 7.90
CA VAL A 78 -3.95 4.35 8.24
C VAL A 78 -4.13 3.54 9.54
N SER A 79 -4.76 4.12 10.56
CA SER A 79 -5.02 3.42 11.83
C SER A 79 -5.88 2.17 11.62
N LYS A 80 -6.96 2.27 10.83
CA LYS A 80 -7.81 1.12 10.47
C LYS A 80 -7.05 0.05 9.69
N GLY A 81 -6.21 0.45 8.74
CA GLY A 81 -5.38 -0.47 7.97
C GLY A 81 -4.37 -1.21 8.84
N ILE A 82 -3.71 -0.52 9.77
CA ILE A 82 -2.78 -1.17 10.71
C ILE A 82 -3.50 -2.09 11.69
N ALA A 83 -4.65 -1.68 12.23
CA ALA A 83 -5.46 -2.54 13.07
C ALA A 83 -5.83 -3.85 12.35
N TYR A 84 -6.29 -3.76 11.10
CA TYR A 84 -6.57 -4.92 10.27
C TYR A 84 -5.33 -5.80 10.03
N VAL A 85 -4.16 -5.21 9.77
CA VAL A 85 -2.91 -5.97 9.59
C VAL A 85 -2.56 -6.77 10.86
N HIS A 86 -2.78 -6.18 12.03
CA HIS A 86 -2.58 -6.85 13.32
C HIS A 86 -3.60 -7.98 13.54
N GLU A 87 -4.88 -7.76 13.23
CA GLU A 87 -5.93 -8.80 13.26
C GLU A 87 -5.60 -10.00 12.35
N MET A 88 -4.94 -9.73 11.22
CA MET A 88 -4.45 -10.76 10.31
C MET A 88 -3.16 -11.47 10.78
N GLY A 89 -2.69 -11.17 11.99
CA GLY A 89 -1.52 -11.82 12.60
C GLY A 89 -0.19 -11.29 12.08
N PHE A 90 -0.13 -10.09 11.52
CA PHE A 90 1.10 -9.48 11.03
C PHE A 90 1.40 -8.14 11.70
N VAL A 91 2.67 -7.75 11.74
CA VAL A 91 3.13 -6.40 12.10
C VAL A 91 3.83 -5.80 10.89
N HIS A 92 3.43 -4.60 10.46
CA HIS A 92 4.00 -3.95 9.27
C HIS A 92 5.47 -3.53 9.45
N LYS A 93 5.81 -2.96 10.62
CA LYS A 93 7.16 -2.50 11.01
C LYS A 93 7.81 -1.34 10.24
N ASP A 94 7.14 -0.74 9.26
CA ASP A 94 7.70 0.36 8.45
C ASP A 94 6.63 1.36 8.04
N VAL A 95 5.83 1.82 9.02
CA VAL A 95 4.79 2.82 8.79
C VAL A 95 5.43 4.21 8.73
N LYS A 96 5.43 4.81 7.54
CA LYS A 96 5.95 6.15 7.25
C LYS A 96 5.22 6.73 6.05
N SER A 97 5.27 8.06 5.86
CA SER A 97 4.57 8.74 4.77
C SER A 97 4.93 8.21 3.37
N ALA A 98 6.17 7.75 3.15
CA ALA A 98 6.58 7.13 1.88
C ALA A 98 5.89 5.77 1.59
N ASN A 99 5.34 5.11 2.61
CA ASN A 99 4.66 3.80 2.50
C ASN A 99 3.12 3.94 2.63
N ILE A 100 2.60 5.16 2.56
CA ILE A 100 1.16 5.44 2.52
C ILE A 100 0.84 6.01 1.15
N LEU A 101 0.18 5.24 0.29
CA LEU A 101 -0.34 5.72 -0.98
C LEU A 101 -1.58 6.59 -0.74
N VAL A 102 -1.74 7.67 -1.51
CA VAL A 102 -2.87 8.59 -1.38
C VAL A 102 -3.73 8.54 -2.64
N ARG A 103 -4.96 8.06 -2.49
CA ARG A 103 -5.96 8.10 -3.55
C ARG A 103 -6.85 9.32 -3.34
N VAL A 104 -6.66 10.34 -4.17
CA VAL A 104 -7.52 11.53 -4.19
C VAL A 104 -8.78 11.22 -5.00
N ILE A 105 -9.93 11.23 -4.35
CA ILE A 105 -11.25 11.03 -4.98
C ILE A 105 -11.87 12.38 -5.37
N SER A 106 -11.74 13.36 -4.49
CA SER A 106 -12.12 14.76 -4.72
C SER A 106 -11.27 15.68 -3.86
N SER A 107 -11.47 17.00 -3.97
CA SER A 107 -10.79 17.97 -3.10
C SER A 107 -11.03 17.72 -1.61
N ALA A 108 -12.17 17.14 -1.23
CA ALA A 108 -12.56 16.90 0.16
C ALA A 108 -12.48 15.42 0.59
N GLU A 109 -12.05 14.52 -0.30
CA GLU A 109 -12.04 13.08 -0.04
C GLU A 109 -10.77 12.42 -0.55
N VAL A 110 -10.02 11.88 0.42
CA VAL A 110 -8.81 11.10 0.19
C VAL A 110 -8.90 9.76 0.90
N ILE A 111 -8.35 8.72 0.30
CA ILE A 111 -8.25 7.38 0.87
C ILE A 111 -6.77 7.01 1.01
N PRO A 112 -6.26 6.78 2.23
CA PRO A 112 -4.91 6.28 2.42
C PRO A 112 -4.88 4.76 2.21
N GLN A 113 -3.85 4.26 1.54
CA GLN A 113 -3.60 2.84 1.37
C GLN A 113 -2.16 2.50 1.74
N ILE A 114 -1.98 1.65 2.75
CA ILE A 114 -0.66 1.23 3.22
C ILE A 114 -0.05 0.26 2.21
N CYS A 115 1.23 0.46 1.89
CA CYS A 115 2.02 -0.38 0.99
C CYS A 115 3.39 -0.73 1.61
N ASP A 116 4.18 -1.52 0.89
CA ASP A 116 5.52 -1.97 1.29
C ASP A 116 5.56 -2.88 2.53
N PHE A 117 5.06 -4.10 2.37
CA PHE A 117 5.11 -5.14 3.40
C PHE A 117 6.43 -5.95 3.39
N GLY A 118 7.48 -5.44 2.75
CA GLY A 118 8.75 -6.17 2.57
C GLY A 118 9.46 -6.58 3.88
N VAL A 119 9.17 -5.86 4.97
CA VAL A 119 9.71 -6.13 6.31
C VAL A 119 8.64 -6.59 7.32
N ALA A 120 7.42 -6.82 6.85
CA ALA A 120 6.35 -7.30 7.71
C ALA A 120 6.68 -8.69 8.25
N ARG A 121 6.23 -8.96 9.48
CA ARG A 121 6.48 -10.23 10.19
C ARG A 121 5.20 -10.71 10.85
N PRO A 122 5.03 -12.03 11.04
CA PRO A 122 4.01 -12.55 11.93
C PRO A 122 4.14 -11.92 13.32
N VAL A 123 3.01 -11.69 13.99
CA VAL A 123 3.00 -11.41 15.43
C VAL A 123 3.59 -12.65 16.14
N PRO A 124 4.56 -12.50 17.05
CA PRO A 124 5.06 -13.63 17.83
C PRO A 124 3.90 -14.31 18.57
N GLU A 125 3.83 -15.65 18.51
CA GLU A 125 3.01 -16.41 19.45
C GLU A 125 3.70 -16.34 20.81
N ASP A 126 2.96 -15.92 21.85
CA ASP A 126 3.44 -15.91 23.25
C ASP A 126 3.64 -17.35 23.79
#